data_AF-A0A0S4X350-F1
#
_entry.id   AF-A0A0S4X350-F1
#
_cell.length_a   1.000
_cell.length_b   1.000
_cell.length_c   1.000
_cell.angle_alpha   90.00
_cell.angle_beta   90.00
_cell.angle_gamma   90.00
#
_symmetry.space_group_name_H-M   'P 1'
#
loop_
_entity.id
_entity.type
_entity.pdbx_description
1 polymer ?
#
loop_
_entity_poly.entity_id
_entity_poly.type
_entity_poly.pdbx_seq_one_letter_code
_entity_poly.pdbx_strand_id
1 'polypeptide(L)'
;MCIRDRQLAGELLHVITHNTILADSLDSDFAGEVDPEMLLAGARSAGSIGLGRACFMVRTLGQFTIYERNARANFLLGAVLGADLLTLKNSSAIRMNPGTQFVITGKPLLREALAVLVSDDDFFSGKVTVTSSEQQEHLAGCGAIAVARERGLVQTLKVAQA
;
A
#
# COMPACT_ATOMS: atom_id res chain seq x y z
N MET A 1 1.88 -12.97 6.00
CA MET A 1 1.63 -13.00 4.53
C MET A 1 2.45 -11.88 3.92
N CYS A 2 3.37 -12.18 2.99
CA CYS A 2 4.16 -11.15 2.31
C CYS A 2 3.34 -10.69 1.11
N ILE A 3 2.77 -9.49 1.14
CA ILE A 3 1.98 -8.97 0.03
C ILE A 3 2.94 -8.71 -1.14
N ARG A 4 3.00 -9.68 -2.06
CA ARG A 4 3.74 -9.62 -3.33
C ARG A 4 2.81 -9.79 -4.52
N ASP A 5 1.51 -9.57 -4.33
CA ASP A 5 0.67 -9.25 -5.48
C ASP A 5 1.08 -7.85 -5.92
N ARG A 6 1.51 -7.76 -7.17
CA ARG A 6 1.68 -6.50 -7.87
C ARG A 6 0.32 -5.81 -7.83
N GLN A 7 0.11 -4.99 -6.80
CA GLN A 7 -1.20 -4.44 -6.53
C GLN A 7 -1.61 -3.57 -7.70
N LEU A 8 -2.79 -3.87 -8.25
CA LEU A 8 -3.43 -3.04 -9.27
C LEU A 8 -3.39 -1.57 -8.83
N ALA A 9 -3.44 -1.29 -7.52
CA ALA A 9 -3.19 0.02 -6.93
C ALA A 9 -1.93 0.75 -7.41
N GLY A 10 -0.76 0.10 -7.52
CA GLY A 10 0.47 0.80 -7.92
C GLY A 10 0.45 1.24 -9.38
N GLU A 11 0.00 0.37 -10.28
CA GLU A 11 -0.13 0.67 -11.71
C GLU A 11 -1.34 1.57 -12.00
N LEU A 12 -2.45 1.35 -11.30
CA LEU A 12 -3.65 2.19 -11.37
C LEU A 12 -3.39 3.59 -10.80
N LEU A 13 -2.67 3.72 -9.68
CA LEU A 13 -2.27 5.02 -9.14
C LEU A 13 -1.32 5.72 -10.12
N HIS A 14 -0.36 5.01 -10.71
CA HIS A 14 0.49 5.59 -11.75
C HIS A 14 -0.33 6.09 -12.96
N VAL A 15 -1.25 5.29 -13.48
CA VAL A 15 -2.13 5.64 -14.60
C VAL A 15 -3.08 6.78 -14.24
N ILE A 16 -3.71 6.76 -13.07
CA ILE A 16 -4.63 7.82 -12.63
C ILE A 16 -3.87 9.14 -12.44
N THR A 17 -2.71 9.09 -11.80
CA THR A 17 -1.91 10.27 -11.49
C THR A 17 -1.27 10.87 -12.75
N HIS A 18 -0.98 10.11 -13.81
CA HIS A 18 -0.23 10.63 -14.97
C HIS A 18 -1.03 10.64 -16.29
N ASN A 19 -2.03 9.77 -16.44
CA ASN A 19 -2.66 9.48 -17.74
C ASN A 19 -4.19 9.68 -17.73
N THR A 20 -4.73 10.42 -16.75
CA THR A 20 -6.17 10.75 -16.70
C THR A 20 -6.40 12.22 -16.42
N ILE A 21 -7.66 12.69 -16.54
CA ILE A 21 -8.10 14.06 -16.21
C ILE A 21 -7.79 14.45 -14.73
N LEU A 22 -7.42 13.47 -13.89
CA LEU A 22 -6.97 13.67 -12.51
C LEU A 22 -5.49 14.05 -12.39
N ALA A 23 -4.69 13.87 -13.44
CA ALA A 23 -3.28 14.24 -13.47
C ALA A 23 -3.06 15.74 -13.25
N ASP A 24 -3.92 16.58 -13.84
CA ASP A 24 -3.91 18.04 -13.65
C ASP A 24 -4.24 18.46 -12.21
N SER A 25 -4.98 17.62 -11.46
CA SER A 25 -5.30 17.89 -10.04
C SER A 25 -4.20 17.43 -9.09
N LEU A 26 -3.22 16.68 -9.60
CA LEU A 26 -2.13 16.06 -8.83
C LEU A 26 -0.74 16.49 -9.33
N ASP A 27 -0.67 17.40 -10.30
CA ASP A 27 0.53 17.81 -11.02
C ASP A 27 1.40 16.64 -11.51
N SER A 28 0.75 15.52 -11.89
CA SER A 28 1.43 14.29 -12.30
C SER A 28 2.45 13.73 -11.31
N ASP A 29 2.25 13.93 -10.01
CA ASP A 29 3.21 13.50 -8.99
C ASP A 29 2.49 12.77 -7.83
N PHE A 30 3.24 12.02 -7.03
CA PHE A 30 2.70 11.30 -5.88
C PHE A 30 2.58 12.22 -4.65
N ALA A 31 1.98 11.71 -3.56
CA ALA A 31 2.04 12.41 -2.27
C ALA A 31 3.50 12.53 -1.81
N GLY A 32 3.87 13.68 -1.26
CA GLY A 32 5.23 13.92 -0.76
C GLY A 32 5.42 13.38 0.66
N GLU A 33 4.39 13.52 1.49
CA GLU A 33 4.32 13.05 2.88
C GLU A 33 2.94 12.49 3.17
N VAL A 34 2.83 11.60 4.16
CA VAL A 34 1.55 11.03 4.56
C VAL A 34 0.75 12.07 5.36
N ASP A 35 -0.45 12.38 4.86
CA ASP A 35 -1.49 13.13 5.57
C ASP A 35 -2.56 12.11 6.01
N PRO A 36 -2.54 11.68 7.29
CA PRO A 36 -3.44 10.63 7.78
C PRO A 36 -4.92 10.98 7.63
N GLU A 37 -5.30 12.24 7.82
CA GLU A 37 -6.71 12.66 7.78
C GLU A 37 -7.26 12.46 6.37
N MET A 38 -6.55 12.99 5.38
CA MET A 38 -6.96 12.90 3.98
C MET A 38 -6.83 11.48 3.44
N LEU A 39 -5.80 10.74 3.86
CA LEU A 39 -5.64 9.33 3.54
C LEU A 39 -6.85 8.51 4.02
N LEU A 40 -7.25 8.66 5.28
CA LEU A 40 -8.39 7.94 5.83
C LEU A 40 -9.72 8.40 5.20
N ALA A 41 -9.86 9.68 4.89
CA ALA A 41 -11.02 10.21 4.18
C ALA A 41 -11.17 9.58 2.77
N GLY A 42 -10.05 9.40 2.06
CA GLY A 42 -10.00 8.72 0.78
C GLY A 42 -10.45 7.26 0.88
N ALA A 43 -9.90 6.51 1.84
CA ALA A 43 -10.23 5.10 2.06
C ALA A 43 -11.72 4.90 2.39
N ARG A 44 -12.27 5.72 3.30
CA ARG A 44 -13.71 5.70 3.64
C ARG A 44 -14.59 6.06 2.46
N SER A 45 -14.17 7.01 1.63
CA SER A 45 -14.90 7.37 0.41
C SER A 45 -14.93 6.20 -0.57
N ALA A 46 -13.79 5.57 -0.86
CA ALA A 46 -13.76 4.41 -1.75
C ALA A 46 -14.61 3.25 -1.23
N GLY A 47 -14.60 2.99 0.09
CA GLY A 47 -15.43 1.95 0.70
C GLY A 47 -16.93 2.23 0.65
N SER A 48 -17.36 3.50 0.71
CA SER A 48 -18.78 3.87 0.76
C SER A 48 -19.41 4.09 -0.62
N ILE A 49 -18.69 4.77 -1.53
CA ILE A 49 -19.24 5.15 -2.85
C ILE A 49 -18.54 4.44 -4.02
N GLY A 50 -17.51 3.62 -3.75
CA GLY A 50 -16.71 2.92 -4.75
C GLY A 50 -15.54 3.77 -5.27
N LEU A 51 -14.48 3.08 -5.69
CA LEU A 51 -13.22 3.70 -6.10
C LEU A 51 -13.38 4.75 -7.21
N GLY A 52 -14.14 4.45 -8.26
CA GLY A 52 -14.32 5.38 -9.40
C GLY A 52 -14.92 6.73 -8.99
N ARG A 53 -15.90 6.73 -8.08
CA ARG A 53 -16.48 7.97 -7.56
C ARG A 53 -15.53 8.71 -6.62
N ALA A 54 -14.80 7.98 -5.76
CA ALA A 54 -13.77 8.57 -4.91
C ALA A 54 -12.64 9.23 -5.75
N CYS A 55 -12.20 8.60 -6.84
CA CYS A 55 -11.24 9.19 -7.77
C CYS A 55 -11.77 10.49 -8.39
N PHE A 56 -13.05 10.54 -8.78
CA PHE A 56 -13.66 11.77 -9.31
C PHE A 56 -13.70 12.90 -8.27
N MET A 57 -13.90 12.59 -6.98
CA MET A 57 -13.87 13.59 -5.90
C MET A 57 -12.53 14.31 -5.78
N VAL A 58 -11.41 13.67 -6.14
CA VAL A 58 -10.08 14.32 -6.16
C VAL A 58 -10.09 15.57 -7.04
N ARG A 59 -10.80 15.51 -8.19
CA ARG A 59 -10.98 16.66 -9.07
C ARG A 59 -11.85 17.74 -8.44
N THR A 60 -12.96 17.36 -7.81
CA THR A 60 -13.87 18.30 -7.13
C THR A 60 -13.15 19.01 -5.98
N LEU A 61 -12.34 18.29 -5.19
CA LEU A 61 -11.51 18.88 -4.14
C LEU A 61 -10.57 19.93 -4.74
N GLY A 62 -9.93 19.65 -5.87
CA GLY A 62 -9.04 20.61 -6.53
C GLY A 62 -9.73 21.85 -7.13
N GLN A 63 -11.04 21.81 -7.38
CA GLN A 63 -11.78 22.92 -7.98
C GLN A 63 -12.59 23.75 -6.97
N PHE A 64 -12.95 23.16 -5.82
CA PHE A 64 -13.93 23.76 -4.90
C PHE A 64 -13.47 23.83 -3.44
N THR A 65 -12.20 23.54 -3.17
CA THR A 65 -11.64 23.61 -1.81
C THR A 65 -10.26 24.26 -1.78
N ILE A 66 -9.83 24.65 -0.58
CA ILE A 66 -8.49 25.17 -0.29
C ILE A 66 -7.45 24.05 -0.05
N TYR A 67 -7.78 22.78 -0.32
CA TYR A 67 -6.86 21.69 -0.03
C TYR A 67 -5.63 21.73 -0.95
N GLU A 68 -4.47 21.75 -0.31
CA GLU A 68 -3.16 21.69 -0.95
C GLU A 68 -2.98 20.40 -1.76
N ARG A 69 -2.06 20.42 -2.73
CA ARG A 69 -1.77 19.28 -3.62
C ARG A 69 -1.54 17.97 -2.84
N ASN A 70 -0.76 18.02 -1.76
CA ASN A 70 -0.43 16.83 -0.96
C ASN A 70 -1.65 16.19 -0.30
N ALA A 71 -2.62 17.00 0.18
CA ALA A 71 -3.87 16.52 0.75
C ALA A 71 -4.70 15.75 -0.30
N ARG A 72 -4.80 16.28 -1.52
CA ARG A 72 -5.49 15.62 -2.64
C ARG A 72 -4.82 14.31 -3.04
N ALA A 73 -3.48 14.29 -3.06
CA ALA A 73 -2.70 13.10 -3.34
C ALA A 73 -2.86 12.02 -2.26
N ASN A 74 -2.92 12.41 -0.98
CA ASN A 74 -3.21 11.49 0.11
C ASN A 74 -4.63 10.95 0.05
N PHE A 75 -5.63 11.77 -0.30
CA PHE A 75 -6.99 11.28 -0.53
C PHE A 75 -7.05 10.22 -1.62
N LEU A 76 -6.39 10.45 -2.77
CA LEU A 76 -6.34 9.44 -3.82
C LEU A 76 -5.60 8.18 -3.36
N LEU A 77 -4.45 8.33 -2.69
CA LEU A 77 -3.66 7.23 -2.17
C LEU A 77 -4.49 6.36 -1.23
N GLY A 78 -5.25 6.99 -0.33
CA GLY A 78 -6.12 6.31 0.61
C GLY A 78 -7.29 5.61 -0.06
N ALA A 79 -7.92 6.26 -1.06
CA ALA A 79 -8.98 5.65 -1.85
C ALA A 79 -8.52 4.37 -2.55
N VAL A 80 -7.34 4.41 -3.16
CA VAL A 80 -6.76 3.28 -3.89
C VAL A 80 -6.32 2.16 -2.93
N LEU A 81 -5.53 2.47 -1.90
CA LEU A 81 -5.04 1.46 -0.95
C LEU A 81 -6.18 0.87 -0.09
N GLY A 82 -7.17 1.68 0.27
CA GLY A 82 -8.36 1.23 1.01
C GLY A 82 -9.21 0.25 0.20
N ALA A 83 -9.37 0.48 -1.11
CA ALA A 83 -10.06 -0.45 -1.99
C ALA A 83 -9.34 -1.81 -2.09
N ASP A 84 -8.01 -1.79 -2.15
CA ASP A 84 -7.19 -3.01 -2.13
C ASP A 84 -7.35 -3.77 -0.80
N LEU A 85 -7.26 -3.08 0.34
CA LEU A 85 -7.45 -3.69 1.67
C LEU A 85 -8.85 -4.30 1.80
N LEU A 86 -9.89 -3.60 1.35
CA LEU A 86 -11.27 -4.12 1.35
C LEU A 86 -11.40 -5.38 0.50
N THR A 87 -10.73 -5.41 -0.66
CA THR A 87 -10.70 -6.59 -1.54
C THR A 87 -10.01 -7.77 -0.85
N LEU A 88 -8.90 -7.53 -0.15
CA LEU A 88 -8.18 -8.57 0.60
C LEU A 88 -9.05 -9.18 1.71
N LYS A 89 -9.86 -8.38 2.42
CA LYS A 89 -10.77 -8.87 3.46
C LYS A 89 -11.90 -9.76 2.91
N ASN A 90 -12.40 -9.41 1.73
CA ASN A 90 -13.56 -10.07 1.14
C ASN A 90 -13.17 -11.19 0.15
N SER A 91 -11.88 -11.38 -0.12
CA SER A 91 -11.39 -12.38 -1.06
C SER A 91 -11.56 -13.79 -0.50
N SER A 92 -12.22 -14.67 -1.25
CA SER A 92 -12.30 -16.10 -0.91
C SER A 92 -11.01 -16.86 -1.21
N ALA A 93 -10.10 -16.29 -2.02
CA ALA A 93 -8.82 -16.88 -2.39
C ALA A 93 -7.78 -16.73 -1.27
N ILE A 94 -7.89 -15.67 -0.47
CA ILE A 94 -6.99 -15.39 0.65
C ILE A 94 -7.84 -15.42 1.91
N ARG A 95 -7.77 -16.51 2.67
CA ARG A 95 -8.45 -16.61 3.97
C ARG A 95 -7.77 -15.70 5.00
N MET A 96 -7.94 -14.39 4.87
CA MET A 96 -7.53 -13.43 5.88
C MET A 96 -8.46 -13.56 7.10
N ASN A 97 -7.86 -13.81 8.26
CA ASN A 97 -8.55 -13.71 9.53
C ASN A 97 -8.05 -12.45 10.27
N PRO A 98 -8.84 -11.92 11.23
CA PRO A 98 -8.45 -10.71 11.95
C PRO A 98 -7.07 -10.80 12.63
N GLY A 99 -6.73 -11.98 13.17
CA GLY A 99 -5.44 -12.23 13.82
C GLY A 99 -4.26 -12.48 12.88
N THR A 100 -4.42 -12.35 11.57
CA THR A 100 -3.37 -12.63 10.60
C THR A 100 -2.24 -11.62 10.74
N GLN A 101 -0.99 -12.09 10.90
CA GLN A 101 0.16 -11.19 10.94
C GLN A 101 0.32 -10.43 9.61
N PHE A 102 0.46 -9.11 9.73
CA PHE A 102 0.62 -8.19 8.63
C PHE A 102 2.06 -7.65 8.58
N VAL A 103 2.76 -7.84 7.47
CA VAL A 103 4.14 -7.35 7.29
C VAL A 103 4.15 -6.39 6.11
N ILE A 104 4.51 -5.14 6.38
CA ILE A 104 4.48 -4.04 5.41
C ILE A 104 5.90 -3.79 4.90
N THR A 105 6.04 -3.85 3.58
CA THR A 105 7.27 -3.71 2.81
C THR A 105 6.98 -2.85 1.58
N GLY A 106 7.99 -2.19 1.03
CA GLY A 106 7.89 -1.30 -0.12
C GLY A 106 8.51 0.08 0.11
N LYS A 107 8.14 1.02 -0.78
CA LYS A 107 8.62 2.42 -0.70
C LYS A 107 8.19 3.07 0.62
N PRO A 108 9.01 3.98 1.20
CA PRO A 108 8.72 4.63 2.49
C PRO A 108 7.29 5.15 2.64
N LEU A 109 6.85 6.00 1.72
CA LEU A 109 5.50 6.60 1.74
C LEU A 109 4.37 5.55 1.73
N LEU A 110 4.50 4.50 0.91
CA LEU A 110 3.48 3.45 0.83
C LEU A 110 3.44 2.61 2.09
N ARG A 111 4.59 2.34 2.71
CA ARG A 111 4.65 1.60 3.98
C ARG A 111 3.94 2.38 5.08
N GLU A 112 4.21 3.67 5.16
CA GLU A 112 3.61 4.55 6.16
C GLU A 112 2.10 4.69 5.93
N ALA A 113 1.66 4.93 4.69
CA ALA A 113 0.23 5.00 4.37
C ALA A 113 -0.50 3.69 4.69
N LEU A 114 0.04 2.53 4.30
CA LEU A 114 -0.55 1.24 4.66
C LEU A 114 -0.57 1.01 6.18
N ALA A 115 0.47 1.44 6.90
CA ALA A 115 0.50 1.33 8.35
C ALA A 115 -0.62 2.16 9.00
N VAL A 116 -0.88 3.37 8.51
CA VAL A 116 -1.99 4.22 8.96
C VAL A 116 -3.33 3.53 8.70
N LEU A 117 -3.57 3.07 7.47
CA LEU A 117 -4.85 2.44 7.09
C LEU A 117 -5.13 1.15 7.88
N VAL A 118 -4.12 0.32 8.08
CA VAL A 118 -4.26 -0.94 8.84
C VAL A 118 -4.46 -0.67 10.33
N SER A 119 -3.84 0.38 10.88
CA SER A 119 -3.98 0.73 12.29
C SER A 119 -5.32 1.40 12.63
N ASP A 120 -5.97 2.06 11.67
CA ASP A 120 -7.32 2.66 11.84
C ASP A 120 -8.46 1.63 11.75
N ASP A 121 -8.14 0.38 11.43
CA ASP A 121 -9.12 -0.62 11.02
C ASP A 121 -9.12 -1.85 11.92
N ASP A 122 -10.16 -1.95 12.76
CA ASP A 122 -10.36 -3.00 13.78
C ASP A 122 -10.29 -4.43 13.23
N PHE A 123 -10.48 -4.63 11.92
CA PHE A 123 -10.33 -5.95 11.33
C PHE A 123 -8.91 -6.48 11.49
N PHE A 124 -7.88 -5.63 11.43
CA PHE A 124 -6.49 -6.06 11.49
C PHE A 124 -5.96 -6.11 12.93
N SER A 125 -6.51 -7.01 13.74
CA SER A 125 -6.12 -7.20 15.14
C SER A 125 -4.81 -7.98 15.33
N GLY A 126 -4.28 -8.56 14.26
CA GLY A 126 -3.00 -9.26 14.25
C GLY A 126 -1.79 -8.33 14.40
N LYS A 127 -0.61 -8.92 14.63
CA LYS A 127 0.64 -8.15 14.72
C LYS A 127 0.94 -7.47 13.38
N VAL A 128 1.01 -6.14 13.38
CA VAL A 128 1.48 -5.33 12.25
C VAL A 128 2.98 -5.08 12.42
N THR A 129 3.76 -5.32 11.37
CA THR A 129 5.21 -5.08 11.35
C THR A 129 5.57 -4.26 10.12
N VAL A 130 5.97 -3.01 10.33
CA VAL A 130 6.51 -2.16 9.29
C VAL A 130 8.02 -2.40 9.22
N THR A 131 8.50 -2.92 8.10
CA THR A 131 9.93 -3.20 7.91
C THR A 131 10.71 -1.91 7.67
N SER A 132 11.97 -1.82 8.11
CA SER A 132 12.89 -0.73 7.76
C SER A 132 13.45 -0.91 6.34
N SER A 133 14.11 0.11 5.78
CA SER A 133 14.73 0.00 4.45
C SER A 133 15.88 -1.01 4.44
N GLU A 134 16.69 -1.02 5.51
CA GLU A 134 17.79 -1.99 5.72
C GLU A 134 17.25 -3.44 5.80
N GLN A 135 16.17 -3.67 6.54
CA GLN A 135 15.53 -5.00 6.64
C GLN A 135 15.02 -5.52 5.28
N GLN A 136 14.76 -4.63 4.32
CA GLN A 136 14.21 -4.98 3.02
C GLN A 136 15.26 -5.17 1.92
N GLU A 137 16.45 -4.59 2.08
CA GLU A 137 17.48 -4.46 1.05
C GLU A 137 17.81 -5.80 0.38
N HIS A 138 17.79 -6.88 1.14
CA HIS A 138 18.16 -8.21 0.67
C HIS A 138 17.01 -9.22 0.66
N LEU A 139 15.76 -8.80 0.85
CA LEU A 139 14.63 -9.76 0.93
C LEU A 139 14.49 -10.63 -0.32
N ALA A 140 14.69 -10.06 -1.51
CA ALA A 140 14.64 -10.81 -2.76
C ALA A 140 15.78 -11.84 -2.84
N GLY A 141 17.00 -11.44 -2.46
CA GLY A 141 18.18 -12.31 -2.43
C GLY A 141 18.03 -13.44 -1.40
N CYS A 142 17.62 -13.12 -0.17
CA CYS A 142 17.33 -14.09 0.88
C CYS A 142 16.25 -15.09 0.43
N GLY A 143 15.19 -14.62 -0.22
CA GLY A 143 14.15 -15.47 -0.79
C GLY A 143 14.67 -16.41 -1.89
N ALA A 144 15.47 -15.89 -2.82
CA ALA A 144 16.08 -16.69 -3.87
C ALA A 144 17.01 -17.77 -3.31
N ILE A 145 17.84 -17.42 -2.32
CA ILE A 145 18.73 -18.36 -1.62
C ILE A 145 17.91 -19.42 -0.87
N ALA A 146 16.83 -19.02 -0.19
CA ALA A 146 15.96 -19.98 0.51
C ALA A 146 15.36 -21.01 -0.45
N VAL A 147 14.83 -20.56 -1.60
CA VAL A 147 14.30 -21.47 -2.64
C VAL A 147 15.41 -22.35 -3.22
N ALA A 148 16.59 -21.79 -3.48
CA ALA A 148 17.72 -22.54 -4.02
C ALA A 148 18.22 -23.62 -3.04
N ARG A 149 18.20 -23.34 -1.73
CA ARG A 149 18.51 -24.32 -0.67
C ARG A 149 17.49 -25.47 -0.63
N GLU A 150 16.20 -25.16 -0.67
CA GLU A 150 15.13 -26.18 -0.73
C GLU A 150 15.24 -27.08 -1.97
N ARG A 151 15.85 -26.57 -3.05
CA ARG A 151 16.10 -27.33 -4.28
C ARG A 151 17.47 -27.99 -4.33
N GLY A 152 18.28 -27.88 -3.27
CA GLY A 152 19.62 -28.47 -3.21
C GLY A 152 20.66 -27.79 -4.13
N LEU A 153 20.39 -26.58 -4.61
CA LEU A 153 21.25 -25.85 -5.55
C LEU A 153 22.38 -25.08 -4.85
N VAL A 154 22.29 -24.87 -3.54
CA VAL A 154 23.30 -24.17 -2.73
C VAL A 154 23.54 -24.95 -1.43
N GLN A 155 24.78 -25.35 -1.18
CA GLN A 155 25.17 -25.97 0.10
C GLN A 155 25.34 -24.91 1.18
N THR A 156 24.92 -25.21 2.41
CA THR A 156 25.10 -24.35 3.57
C THR A 156 26.59 -24.18 3.84
N LEU A 157 27.14 -23.00 3.57
CA LEU A 157 28.43 -22.61 4.15
C LEU A 157 28.23 -22.55 5.67
N LYS A 158 28.86 -23.48 6.38
CA LYS A 158 29.04 -23.33 7.83
C LYS A 158 29.83 -22.04 8.03
N VAL A 159 29.17 -20.99 8.49
CA VAL A 159 29.87 -19.79 8.93
C VAL A 159 30.72 -20.23 10.10
N ALA A 160 32.05 -20.20 9.92
CA ALA A 160 32.98 -20.48 10.99
C ALA A 160 32.75 -19.41 12.07
N GLN A 161 32.35 -19.86 13.27
CA GLN A 161 32.34 -19.00 14.45
C GLN A 161 33.80 -18.60 14.72
N ALA A 162 34.07 -17.30 14.76
CA ALA A 162 35.28 -16.70 15.30
C ALA A 162 34.90 -15.91 16.55
#